data_AF-A0A2G9MGB5-F1
#
_entry.id   AF-A0A2G9MGB5-F1
#
_cell.length_a   1.000
_cell.length_b   1.000
_cell.length_c   1.000
_cell.angle_alpha   90.00
_cell.angle_beta   90.00
_cell.angle_gamma   90.00
#
_symmetry.space_group_name_H-M   'P 1'
#
loop_
_entity.id
_entity.type
_entity.pdbx_description
1 polymer ?
#
loop_
_entity_poly.entity_id
_entity_poly.type
_entity_poly.pdbx_seq_one_letter_code
_entity_poly.pdbx_strand_id
1 'polypeptide(L)'
;MYVKERTKEEIEQKILSMSDLIQIEYLESAVRVLGESVDTRRFVHEKLSELYFKRGMLKEAARHMASAALFCATYREITRVKIREAELHIAAGDYESADSAFRQAGANSNKQEKEKLLELRKILYFKQALEHEKNVRNSHALKIYERMYSEDRSSELKEKLKGLYQRLGKIQEFRQLG
;
A
#
# COMPACT_ATOMS: atom_id res chain seq x y z
N MET A 1 26.50 -1.88 -9.44
CA MET A 1 26.75 -0.74 -10.35
C MET A 1 27.49 0.35 -9.59
N TYR A 2 28.39 1.12 -10.21
CA TYR A 2 29.09 2.23 -9.54
C TYR A 2 28.22 3.49 -9.58
N VAL A 3 28.02 4.15 -8.43
CA VAL A 3 27.18 5.35 -8.28
C VAL A 3 28.08 6.54 -7.94
N LYS A 4 28.10 7.56 -8.80
CA LYS A 4 28.91 8.78 -8.62
C LYS A 4 28.09 9.92 -8.07
N GLU A 5 26.84 9.99 -8.50
CA GLU A 5 25.85 11.02 -8.23
C GLU A 5 25.48 11.02 -6.73
N ARG A 6 25.45 12.22 -6.14
CA ARG A 6 25.26 12.43 -4.69
C ARG A 6 24.04 13.26 -4.36
N THR A 7 23.56 14.08 -5.29
CA THR A 7 22.37 14.90 -5.10
C THR A 7 21.13 14.27 -5.74
N LYS A 8 19.96 14.75 -5.34
CA LYS A 8 18.68 14.31 -5.91
C LYS A 8 18.63 14.62 -7.41
N GLU A 9 19.06 15.83 -7.79
CA GLU A 9 19.01 16.34 -9.15
C GLU A 9 19.91 15.51 -10.08
N GLU A 10 21.12 15.17 -9.62
CA GLU A 10 22.05 14.34 -10.38
C GLU A 10 21.49 12.93 -10.62
N ILE A 11 20.94 12.31 -9.56
CA ILE A 11 20.33 10.98 -9.65
C ILE A 11 19.12 11.00 -10.57
N GLU A 12 18.26 12.02 -10.45
CA GLU A 12 17.09 12.18 -11.30
C GLU A 12 17.47 12.30 -12.78
N GLN A 13 18.43 13.16 -13.11
CA GLN A 13 18.94 13.28 -14.49
C GLN A 13 19.55 11.96 -14.99
N LYS A 14 20.26 11.24 -14.11
CA LYS A 14 20.90 9.98 -14.46
C LYS A 14 19.89 8.90 -14.87
N ILE A 15 18.81 8.73 -14.10
CA ILE A 15 17.84 7.67 -14.33
C ILE A 15 16.94 7.93 -15.55
N LEU A 16 16.74 9.17 -16.00
CA LEU A 16 15.91 9.49 -17.17
C LEU A 16 16.36 8.78 -18.46
N SER A 17 17.66 8.52 -18.59
CA SER A 17 18.24 7.84 -19.75
C SER A 17 18.20 6.30 -19.68
N MET A 18 17.75 5.73 -18.56
CA MET A 18 17.82 4.30 -18.27
C MET A 18 16.47 3.60 -18.44
N SER A 19 16.49 2.32 -18.79
CA SER A 19 15.30 1.48 -18.73
C SER A 19 14.92 1.17 -17.27
N ASP A 20 13.65 0.88 -17.00
CA ASP A 20 13.15 0.63 -15.63
C ASP A 20 13.97 -0.41 -14.85
N LEU A 21 14.46 -1.48 -15.50
CA LEU A 21 15.28 -2.49 -14.84
C LEU A 21 16.64 -1.95 -14.41
N ILE A 22 17.30 -1.20 -15.30
CA ILE A 22 18.58 -0.56 -15.03
C ILE A 22 18.42 0.53 -13.96
N GLN A 23 17.29 1.26 -13.99
CA GLN A 23 16.97 2.23 -12.94
C GLN A 23 16.86 1.57 -11.57
N ILE A 24 16.18 0.41 -11.46
CA ILE A 24 16.07 -0.32 -10.19
C ILE A 24 17.46 -0.71 -9.70
N GLU A 25 18.29 -1.38 -10.51
CA GLU A 25 19.64 -1.82 -10.10
C GLU A 25 20.54 -0.64 -9.69
N TYR A 26 20.44 0.47 -10.42
CA TYR A 26 21.17 1.69 -10.13
C TYR A 26 20.72 2.30 -8.80
N LEU A 27 19.41 2.47 -8.60
CA LEU A 27 18.84 3.08 -7.40
C LEU A 27 19.04 2.19 -6.16
N GLU A 28 18.97 0.87 -6.28
CA GLU A 28 19.33 -0.05 -5.19
C GLU A 28 20.80 0.07 -4.79
N SER A 29 21.69 0.22 -5.78
CA SER A 29 23.10 0.53 -5.52
C SER A 29 23.22 1.89 -4.85
N ALA A 30 22.44 2.89 -5.27
CA ALA A 30 22.46 4.24 -4.70
C ALA A 30 22.04 4.23 -3.22
N VAL A 31 20.96 3.52 -2.83
CA VAL A 31 20.55 3.41 -1.42
C VAL A 31 21.70 2.96 -0.51
N ARG A 32 22.56 2.05 -0.99
CA ARG A 32 23.68 1.51 -0.21
C ARG A 32 24.85 2.47 -0.06
N VAL A 33 25.06 3.36 -1.04
CA VAL A 33 26.27 4.21 -1.14
C VAL A 33 25.96 5.68 -0.86
N LEU A 34 24.70 6.10 -0.91
CA LEU A 34 24.30 7.45 -0.55
C LEU A 34 24.59 7.68 0.93
N GLY A 35 25.30 8.78 1.23
CA GLY A 35 25.66 9.18 2.59
C GLY A 35 24.47 9.72 3.38
N GLU A 36 24.70 10.76 4.18
CA GLU A 36 23.76 11.30 5.18
C GLU A 36 22.63 12.15 4.60
N SER A 37 22.56 12.36 3.27
CA SER A 37 21.49 13.16 2.67
C SER A 37 20.12 12.49 2.79
N VAL A 38 19.35 12.96 3.77
CA VAL A 38 17.98 12.47 4.08
C VAL A 38 17.05 12.65 2.88
N ASP A 39 17.06 13.82 2.23
CA ASP A 39 16.16 14.10 1.10
C ASP A 39 16.48 13.23 -0.12
N THR A 40 17.77 13.06 -0.43
CA THR A 40 18.19 12.19 -1.54
C THR A 40 17.81 10.73 -1.28
N ARG A 41 17.99 10.23 -0.05
CA ARG A 41 17.56 8.87 0.31
C ARG A 41 16.06 8.69 0.20
N ARG A 42 15.28 9.64 0.71
CA ARG A 42 13.82 9.64 0.57
C ARG A 42 13.41 9.54 -0.90
N PHE A 43 13.96 10.42 -1.74
CA PHE A 43 13.69 10.43 -3.18
C PHE A 43 13.99 9.08 -3.84
N VAL A 44 15.15 8.48 -3.55
CA VAL A 44 15.52 7.18 -4.13
C VAL A 44 14.55 6.08 -3.71
N HIS A 45 14.14 6.03 -2.43
CA HIS A 45 13.15 5.06 -1.98
C HIS A 45 11.78 5.29 -2.62
N GLU A 46 11.33 6.55 -2.76
CA GLU A 46 10.09 6.86 -3.47
C GLU A 46 10.12 6.40 -4.92
N LYS A 47 11.23 6.65 -5.64
CA LYS A 47 11.42 6.20 -7.02
C LYS A 47 11.50 4.68 -7.16
N LEU A 48 12.20 4.00 -6.27
CA LEU A 48 12.22 2.53 -6.24
C LEU A 48 10.82 1.96 -6.03
N SER A 49 10.02 2.55 -5.13
CA SER A 49 8.65 2.12 -4.93
C SER A 49 7.80 2.31 -6.19
N GLU A 50 7.94 3.42 -6.92
CA GLU A 50 7.22 3.66 -8.17
C GLU A 50 7.58 2.61 -9.24
N LEU A 51 8.88 2.32 -9.41
CA LEU A 51 9.36 1.34 -10.38
C LEU A 51 8.90 -0.08 -10.05
N TYR A 52 9.01 -0.48 -8.77
CA TYR A 52 8.50 -1.77 -8.33
C TYR A 52 6.98 -1.90 -8.49
N PHE A 53 6.23 -0.83 -8.20
CA PHE A 53 4.78 -0.79 -8.43
C PHE A 53 4.42 -1.00 -9.90
N LYS A 54 5.10 -0.30 -10.83
CA LYS A 54 4.89 -0.47 -12.29
C LYS A 54 5.12 -1.89 -12.77
N ARG A 55 6.04 -2.62 -12.12
CA ARG A 55 6.35 -4.02 -12.43
C ARG A 55 5.45 -5.04 -11.73
N GLY A 56 4.47 -4.60 -10.94
CA GLY A 56 3.59 -5.47 -10.16
C GLY A 56 4.25 -6.08 -8.91
N MET A 57 5.43 -5.60 -8.52
CA MET A 57 6.17 -6.03 -7.33
C MET A 57 5.71 -5.22 -6.12
N LEU A 58 4.47 -5.47 -5.71
CA LEU A 58 3.77 -4.62 -4.74
C LEU A 58 4.38 -4.67 -3.32
N LYS A 59 4.94 -5.83 -2.92
CA LYS A 59 5.56 -5.98 -1.60
C LYS A 59 6.86 -5.19 -1.50
N GLU A 60 7.66 -5.24 -2.54
CA GLU A 60 8.91 -4.49 -2.67
C GLU A 60 8.62 -2.99 -2.71
N ALA A 61 7.60 -2.58 -3.48
CA ALA A 61 7.14 -1.21 -3.49
C ALA A 61 6.76 -0.73 -2.07
N ALA A 62 5.97 -1.52 -1.34
CA ALA A 62 5.57 -1.18 0.04
C ALA A 62 6.78 -1.05 0.98
N ARG A 63 7.76 -1.96 0.88
CA ARG A 63 9.01 -1.89 1.68
C ARG A 63 9.80 -0.60 1.43
N HIS A 64 9.86 -0.15 0.18
CA HIS A 64 10.52 1.11 -0.14
C HIS A 64 9.74 2.32 0.39
N MET A 65 8.40 2.31 0.37
CA MET A 65 7.60 3.34 1.06
C MET A 65 7.83 3.35 2.57
N ALA A 66 7.88 2.17 3.20
CA ALA A 66 8.19 2.07 4.63
C ALA A 66 9.55 2.69 4.96
N SER A 67 10.54 2.48 4.08
CA SER A 67 11.87 3.07 4.20
C SER A 67 11.85 4.59 3.96
N ALA A 68 11.10 5.07 2.98
CA ALA A 68 10.95 6.50 2.69
C ALA A 68 10.33 7.27 3.88
N ALA A 69 9.42 6.63 4.63
CA ALA A 69 8.80 7.22 5.81
C ALA A 69 9.82 7.59 6.91
N LEU A 70 10.94 6.86 7.01
CA LEU A 70 12.02 7.13 7.97
C LEU A 70 12.75 8.45 7.70
N PHE A 71 12.65 8.96 6.48
CA PHE A 71 13.34 10.17 6.02
C PHE A 71 12.38 11.37 5.87
N CYS A 72 11.13 11.24 6.32
CA CYS A 72 10.17 12.35 6.30
C CYS A 72 10.41 13.31 7.48
N ALA A 73 10.32 14.62 7.21
CA ALA A 73 10.59 15.65 8.22
C ALA A 73 9.37 15.95 9.10
N THR A 74 8.17 15.74 8.57
CA THR A 74 6.91 16.10 9.25
C THR A 74 5.99 14.90 9.42
N TYR A 75 5.16 14.91 10.47
CA TYR A 75 4.13 13.89 10.67
C TYR A 75 3.15 13.81 9.50
N ARG A 76 2.83 14.94 8.87
CA ARG A 76 1.95 14.96 7.70
C ARG A 76 2.55 14.19 6.52
N GLU A 77 3.85 14.32 6.28
CA GLU A 77 4.55 13.52 5.26
C GLU A 77 4.58 12.05 5.64
N ILE A 78 4.90 11.73 6.90
CA ILE A 78 4.89 10.34 7.40
C ILE A 78 3.53 9.70 7.18
N THR A 79 2.44 10.37 7.60
CA THR A 79 1.07 9.88 7.42
C THR A 79 0.77 9.63 5.94
N ARG A 80 1.15 10.54 5.04
CA ARG A 80 0.95 10.36 3.59
C ARG A 80 1.70 9.15 3.05
N VAL A 81 2.97 8.98 3.42
CA VAL A 81 3.79 7.84 2.97
C VAL A 81 3.28 6.53 3.55
N LYS A 82 2.85 6.52 4.82
CA LYS A 82 2.24 5.35 5.47
C LYS A 82 0.89 4.95 4.89
N ILE A 83 0.06 5.91 4.48
CA ILE A 83 -1.15 5.61 3.70
C ILE A 83 -0.78 4.93 2.39
N ARG A 84 0.24 5.44 1.67
CA ARG A 84 0.69 4.84 0.41
C ARG A 84 1.26 3.43 0.60
N GLU A 85 2.03 3.21 1.66
CA GLU A 85 2.51 1.89 2.09
C GLU A 85 1.32 0.94 2.32
N ALA A 86 0.29 1.39 3.05
CA ALA A 86 -0.90 0.59 3.32
C ALA A 86 -1.67 0.22 2.05
N GLU A 87 -1.84 1.16 1.11
CA GLU A 87 -2.45 0.91 -0.21
C GLU A 87 -1.72 -0.22 -0.97
N LEU A 88 -0.39 -0.19 -0.98
CA LEU A 88 0.43 -1.19 -1.65
C LEU A 88 0.30 -2.56 -0.98
N HIS A 89 0.26 -2.61 0.35
CA HIS A 89 0.01 -3.86 1.10
C HIS A 89 -1.39 -4.42 0.86
N ILE A 90 -2.43 -3.58 0.83
CA ILE A 90 -3.81 -4.00 0.49
C ILE A 90 -3.84 -4.62 -0.91
N ALA A 91 -3.23 -3.94 -1.89
CA ALA A 91 -3.15 -4.44 -3.26
C ALA A 91 -2.35 -5.76 -3.36
N ALA A 92 -1.35 -5.95 -2.51
CA ALA A 92 -0.57 -7.19 -2.41
C ALA A 92 -1.28 -8.32 -1.65
N GLY A 93 -2.45 -8.07 -1.05
CA GLY A 93 -3.17 -9.02 -0.20
C GLY A 93 -2.57 -9.19 1.21
N ASP A 94 -1.68 -8.28 1.62
CA ASP A 94 -1.00 -8.29 2.92
C ASP A 94 -1.70 -7.35 3.91
N TYR A 95 -2.88 -7.76 4.36
CA TYR A 95 -3.76 -6.91 5.17
C TYR A 95 -3.25 -6.65 6.59
N GLU A 96 -2.40 -7.52 7.13
CA GLU A 96 -1.78 -7.32 8.45
C GLU A 96 -0.78 -6.15 8.40
N SER A 97 0.09 -6.14 7.39
CA SER A 97 1.03 -5.05 7.18
C SER A 97 0.30 -3.74 6.82
N ALA A 98 -0.78 -3.80 6.04
CA ALA A 98 -1.61 -2.64 5.75
C ALA A 98 -2.19 -2.01 7.03
N ASP A 99 -2.76 -2.82 7.92
CA ASP A 99 -3.30 -2.33 9.20
C ASP A 99 -2.21 -1.81 10.14
N SER A 100 -1.02 -2.41 10.11
CA SER A 100 0.15 -1.86 10.80
C SER A 100 0.52 -0.47 10.28
N ALA A 101 0.56 -0.29 8.95
CA ALA A 101 0.86 0.99 8.33
C ALA A 101 -0.20 2.06 8.66
N PHE A 102 -1.49 1.73 8.66
CA PHE A 102 -2.55 2.65 9.12
C PHE A 102 -2.42 3.04 10.59
N ARG A 103 -2.10 2.09 11.47
CA ARG A 103 -1.85 2.39 12.89
C ARG A 103 -0.67 3.33 13.06
N GLN A 104 0.41 3.12 12.31
CA GLN A 104 1.58 4.02 12.30
C GLN A 104 1.21 5.41 11.75
N ALA A 105 0.41 5.48 10.68
CA ALA A 105 -0.06 6.73 10.10
C ALA A 105 -0.87 7.59 11.09
N GLY A 106 -1.65 6.93 11.96
CA GLY A 106 -2.50 7.56 12.97
C GLY A 106 -1.86 7.76 14.34
N ALA A 107 -0.59 7.37 14.55
CA ALA A 107 0.05 7.38 15.87
C ALA A 107 0.07 8.79 16.50
N ASN A 108 0.35 9.81 15.68
CA ASN A 108 0.44 11.22 16.10
C ASN A 108 -0.80 12.05 15.69
N SER A 109 -1.85 11.41 15.18
CA SER A 109 -3.05 12.07 14.69
C SER A 109 -4.03 12.39 15.82
N ASN A 110 -4.75 13.51 15.69
CA ASN A 110 -5.85 13.84 16.58
C ASN A 110 -7.08 12.95 16.31
N LYS A 111 -8.14 13.07 17.13
CA LYS A 111 -9.34 12.26 17.01
C LYS A 111 -9.99 12.35 15.62
N GLN A 112 -10.15 13.56 15.09
CA GLN A 112 -10.78 13.79 13.78
C GLN A 112 -9.95 13.20 12.63
N GLU A 113 -8.63 13.31 12.70
CA GLU A 113 -7.73 12.71 11.72
C GLU A 113 -7.75 11.18 11.78
N LYS A 114 -7.82 10.59 12.98
CA LYS A 114 -7.97 9.14 13.15
C LYS A 114 -9.27 8.64 12.55
N GLU A 115 -10.38 9.36 12.74
CA GLU A 115 -11.67 9.04 12.10
C GLU A 115 -11.56 9.07 10.57
N LYS A 116 -10.90 10.10 10.01
CA LYS A 116 -10.63 10.17 8.56
C LYS A 116 -9.76 9.02 8.06
N LEU A 117 -8.75 8.60 8.82
CA LEU A 117 -7.89 7.46 8.48
C LEU A 117 -8.67 6.14 8.49
N LEU A 118 -9.57 5.95 9.45
CA LEU A 118 -10.44 4.78 9.51
C LEU A 118 -11.39 4.73 8.31
N GLU A 119 -11.98 5.87 7.94
CA GLU A 119 -12.84 5.97 6.76
C GLU A 119 -12.08 5.66 5.47
N LEU A 120 -10.89 6.26 5.32
CA LEU A 120 -10.01 6.00 4.18
C LEU A 120 -9.62 4.52 4.08
N ARG A 121 -9.32 3.89 5.21
CA ARG A 121 -9.02 2.45 5.27
C ARG A 121 -10.20 1.64 4.73
N LYS A 122 -11.42 1.90 5.19
CA LYS A 122 -12.64 1.23 4.70
C LYS A 122 -12.79 1.39 3.19
N ILE A 123 -12.63 2.61 2.68
CA ILE A 123 -12.72 2.91 1.23
C ILE A 123 -11.69 2.08 0.43
N LEU A 124 -10.46 2.00 0.91
CA LEU A 124 -9.39 1.27 0.21
C LEU A 124 -9.61 -0.23 0.20
N TYR A 125 -10.02 -0.84 1.32
CA TYR A 125 -10.41 -2.25 1.35
C TYR A 125 -11.61 -2.52 0.44
N PHE A 126 -12.63 -1.68 0.48
CA PHE A 126 -13.81 -1.83 -0.37
C PHE A 126 -13.45 -1.78 -1.86
N LYS A 127 -12.62 -0.79 -2.25
CA LYS A 127 -12.10 -0.66 -3.61
C LYS A 127 -11.35 -1.91 -4.05
N GLN A 128 -10.49 -2.46 -3.19
CA GLN A 128 -9.75 -3.68 -3.50
C GLN A 128 -10.66 -4.91 -3.63
N ALA A 129 -11.69 -5.03 -2.79
CA ALA A 129 -12.68 -6.09 -2.88
C ALA A 129 -13.45 -6.03 -4.21
N LEU A 130 -13.88 -4.83 -4.61
CA LEU A 130 -14.52 -4.61 -5.92
C LEU A 130 -13.60 -4.96 -7.08
N GLU A 131 -12.31 -4.64 -6.98
CA GLU A 131 -11.32 -5.01 -8.00
C GLU A 131 -11.17 -6.54 -8.12
N HIS A 132 -11.20 -7.26 -7.00
CA HIS A 132 -11.23 -8.71 -7.02
C HIS A 132 -12.52 -9.27 -7.62
N GLU A 133 -13.68 -8.68 -7.33
CA GLU A 133 -14.95 -9.07 -7.97
C GLU A 133 -14.89 -8.90 -9.49
N LYS A 134 -14.40 -7.74 -9.98
CA LYS A 134 -14.24 -7.45 -11.41
C LYS A 134 -13.33 -8.47 -12.11
N ASN A 135 -12.27 -8.89 -11.43
CA ASN A 135 -11.32 -9.89 -11.93
C ASN A 135 -11.77 -11.34 -11.67
N VAL A 136 -13.02 -11.56 -11.26
CA VAL A 136 -13.61 -12.90 -10.98
C VAL A 136 -12.85 -13.65 -9.86
N ARG A 137 -12.08 -12.93 -9.05
CA ARG A 137 -11.36 -13.47 -7.88
C ARG A 137 -12.27 -13.46 -6.64
N ASN A 138 -13.45 -14.07 -6.76
CA ASN A 138 -14.52 -14.03 -5.75
C ASN A 138 -14.05 -14.47 -4.35
N SER A 139 -13.17 -15.47 -4.25
CA SER A 139 -12.62 -15.91 -2.96
C SER A 139 -11.75 -14.85 -2.28
N HIS A 140 -11.06 -14.00 -3.03
CA HIS A 140 -10.27 -12.90 -2.48
C HIS A 140 -11.18 -11.75 -2.04
N ALA A 141 -12.17 -11.38 -2.87
CA ALA A 141 -13.18 -10.40 -2.52
C ALA A 141 -13.92 -10.79 -1.23
N LEU A 142 -14.31 -12.07 -1.12
CA LEU A 142 -15.00 -12.62 0.05
C LEU A 142 -14.19 -12.39 1.34
N LYS A 143 -12.90 -12.75 1.35
CA LYS A 143 -12.03 -12.56 2.53
C LYS A 143 -11.96 -11.09 2.98
N ILE A 144 -11.90 -10.16 2.03
CA ILE A 144 -11.87 -8.73 2.36
C ILE A 144 -13.21 -8.29 2.96
N TYR A 145 -14.34 -8.68 2.34
CA TYR A 145 -15.65 -8.31 2.85
C TYR A 145 -15.95 -8.95 4.20
N GLU A 146 -15.53 -10.18 4.47
CA GLU A 146 -15.67 -10.83 5.77
C GLU A 146 -14.89 -10.04 6.84
N ARG A 147 -13.66 -9.62 6.53
CA ARG A 147 -12.86 -8.75 7.40
C ARG A 147 -13.56 -7.43 7.67
N MET A 148 -14.00 -6.73 6.61
CA MET A 148 -14.72 -5.46 6.75
C MET A 148 -16.00 -5.62 7.57
N TYR A 149 -16.77 -6.68 7.33
CA TYR A 149 -18.04 -6.94 8.04
C TYR A 149 -17.83 -7.25 9.52
N SER A 150 -16.68 -7.83 9.89
CA SER A 150 -16.33 -8.07 11.29
C SER A 150 -16.15 -6.76 12.08
N GLU A 151 -15.74 -5.69 11.40
CA GLU A 151 -15.55 -4.36 11.99
C GLU A 151 -16.80 -3.47 11.84
N ASP A 152 -17.51 -3.62 10.73
CA ASP A 152 -18.66 -2.80 10.34
C ASP A 152 -19.78 -3.68 9.79
N ARG A 153 -20.79 -3.98 10.62
CA ARG A 153 -21.91 -4.85 10.26
C ARG A 153 -22.97 -4.15 9.41
N SER A 154 -22.54 -3.33 8.46
CA SER A 154 -23.43 -2.60 7.56
C SER A 154 -24.26 -3.54 6.68
N SER A 155 -25.47 -3.11 6.33
CA SER A 155 -26.35 -3.85 5.42
C SER A 155 -25.73 -4.01 4.03
N GLU A 156 -24.97 -3.02 3.55
CA GLU A 156 -24.29 -3.09 2.26
C GLU A 156 -23.27 -4.25 2.21
N LEU A 157 -22.42 -4.38 3.23
CA LEU A 157 -21.46 -5.48 3.32
C LEU A 157 -22.15 -6.83 3.48
N LYS A 158 -23.24 -6.89 4.25
CA LYS A 158 -24.08 -8.09 4.40
C LYS A 158 -24.60 -8.58 3.04
N GLU A 159 -25.14 -7.69 2.22
CA GLU A 159 -25.67 -8.05 0.89
C GLU A 159 -24.56 -8.46 -0.09
N LYS A 160 -23.40 -7.78 -0.06
CA LYS A 160 -22.21 -8.18 -0.83
C LYS A 160 -21.75 -9.60 -0.48
N LEU A 161 -21.67 -9.90 0.81
CA LEU A 161 -21.29 -11.23 1.31
C LEU A 161 -22.27 -12.31 0.88
N LYS A 162 -23.58 -12.09 1.02
CA LYS A 162 -24.62 -13.02 0.53
C LYS A 162 -24.44 -13.36 -0.95
N GLY A 163 -24.27 -12.34 -1.79
CA GLY A 163 -24.06 -12.54 -3.24
C GLY A 163 -22.78 -13.31 -3.56
N LEU A 164 -21.71 -13.14 -2.78
CA LEU A 164 -20.48 -13.92 -2.94
C LEU A 164 -20.61 -15.36 -2.43
N TYR A 165 -21.23 -15.56 -1.26
CA TYR A 165 -21.47 -16.90 -0.72
C TYR A 165 -22.32 -17.75 -1.67
N GLN A 166 -23.37 -17.16 -2.26
CA GLN A 166 -24.20 -17.84 -3.25
C GLN A 166 -23.40 -18.23 -4.50
N ARG A 167 -22.60 -17.29 -5.06
CA ARG A 167 -21.72 -17.55 -6.22
C ARG A 167 -20.66 -18.63 -5.95
N LEU A 168 -20.20 -18.74 -4.71
CA LEU A 168 -19.18 -19.71 -4.28
C LEU A 168 -19.76 -21.02 -3.74
N GLY A 169 -21.09 -21.19 -3.71
CA GLY A 169 -21.74 -22.40 -3.19
C GLY A 169 -21.65 -22.57 -1.66
N LYS A 170 -21.35 -21.50 -0.93
CA LYS A 170 -21.21 -21.46 0.54
C LYS A 170 -22.58 -21.30 1.23
N ILE A 171 -23.43 -22.33 1.11
CA ILE A 171 -24.85 -22.28 1.54
C ILE A 171 -24.99 -22.16 3.07
N GLN A 172 -24.07 -22.73 3.84
CA GLN A 172 -24.13 -22.66 5.31
C GLN A 172 -23.87 -21.24 5.81
N GLU A 173 -22.79 -20.61 5.34
CA GLU A 173 -22.44 -19.23 5.67
C GLU A 173 -23.50 -18.24 5.17
N PHE A 174 -24.09 -18.50 4.00
CA PHE A 174 -25.22 -17.74 3.50
C PHE A 174 -26.42 -17.77 4.47
N ARG A 175 -26.79 -18.94 4.99
CA ARG A 175 -27.89 -19.09 5.96
C ARG A 175 -27.58 -18.44 7.29
N GLN A 176 -26.33 -18.52 7.75
CA GLN A 176 -25.89 -17.88 8.99
C GLN A 176 -25.90 -16.34 8.89
N LEU A 177 -25.74 -15.80 7.67
CA LEU A 177 -25.94 -14.37 7.43
C LEU A 177 -27.42 -13.97 7.33
N GLY A 178 -28.36 -14.88 7.14
CA GLY A 178 -29.80 -14.58 7.03
C GLY A 178 -30.34 -13.94 8.30
#